data_AF-A0A2E8XND1-F1
#
_entry.id   AF-A0A2E8XND1-F1
#
_cell.length_a   1.000
_cell.length_b   1.000
_cell.length_c   1.000
_cell.angle_alpha   90.00
_cell.angle_beta   90.00
_cell.angle_gamma   90.00
#
_symmetry.space_group_name_H-M   'P 1'
#
loop_
_entity.id
_entity.type
_entity.pdbx_description
1 polymer ?
#
loop_
_entity_poly.entity_id
_entity_poly.type
_entity_poly.pdbx_seq_one_letter_code
_entity_poly.pdbx_strand_id
1 'polypeptide(L)'
;MARRSAKKSRKSGTKKRSARKSTSRVSRFSAVVVLVAGVAAAAVFVLASNDAKDPTASITAGTERPIPAAPAEPQVAAVPLAPKPTWQRHAMPSDVAPGQPMIAIVIDDMGLDRARSQRTADLPAPLTLAYLAYASDLDEQTSAAREAGHELMVHVPMEPGNNLDPGPNALLTKLTAAEIGRRVDWNLSQFDKFVGMNNHMGSKATSDRAAMAAVMAKLKDRGLLFLDSRTSGATVAQAEAERLGIPALRRDVFIDHDPSEIAVRAALLEIEDVARSKGHAIAIGHPKDTTIAALAEWLPDVRARGFALVPVSAVALRLGAGER
;
A
#
# COMPACT_ATOMS: atom_id res chain seq x y z
N MET A 1 -25.00 72.56 -11.80
CA MET A 1 -23.64 71.98 -12.01
C MET A 1 -23.80 70.47 -12.07
N ALA A 2 -23.85 69.76 -13.20
CA ALA A 2 -22.93 69.74 -14.36
C ALA A 2 -21.54 69.16 -14.04
N ARG A 3 -21.37 67.84 -14.19
CA ARG A 3 -20.38 67.25 -15.13
C ARG A 3 -20.50 65.72 -15.28
N ARG A 4 -20.70 65.28 -16.52
CA ARG A 4 -20.36 63.92 -17.02
C ARG A 4 -18.84 63.84 -17.26
N SER A 5 -18.22 62.68 -17.02
CA SER A 5 -17.05 62.13 -17.74
C SER A 5 -16.52 60.88 -17.03
N ALA A 6 -15.81 59.94 -17.68
CA ALA A 6 -15.76 59.59 -19.10
C ALA A 6 -15.14 58.18 -19.25
N LYS A 7 -15.49 57.50 -20.34
CA LYS A 7 -14.99 56.19 -20.76
C LYS A 7 -13.55 56.30 -21.31
N LYS A 8 -12.60 55.52 -20.79
CA LYS A 8 -11.33 55.14 -21.46
C LYS A 8 -11.14 53.63 -21.24
N SER A 9 -11.29 52.78 -22.25
CA SER A 9 -10.47 52.61 -23.48
C SER A 9 -9.40 51.53 -23.28
N ARG A 10 -9.54 50.45 -24.05
CA ARG A 10 -8.62 49.30 -24.11
C ARG A 10 -7.24 49.74 -24.61
N LYS A 11 -6.18 49.11 -24.11
CA LYS A 11 -4.98 48.83 -24.91
C LYS A 11 -4.56 47.36 -24.77
N SER A 12 -4.37 46.73 -25.92
CA SER A 12 -3.82 45.38 -26.05
C SER A 12 -2.33 45.37 -25.73
N GLY A 13 -1.85 44.25 -25.16
CA GLY A 13 -0.46 44.06 -24.74
C GLY A 13 0.05 42.68 -25.11
N THR A 14 0.07 42.34 -26.40
CA THR A 14 0.59 41.06 -26.90
C THR A 14 2.10 40.98 -26.64
N LYS A 15 2.57 40.08 -25.76
CA LYS A 15 4.00 39.78 -25.62
C LYS A 15 4.33 38.33 -25.98
N LYS A 16 5.32 38.23 -26.85
CA LYS A 16 5.75 37.07 -27.63
C LYS A 16 6.06 35.82 -26.79
N ARG A 17 5.64 34.66 -27.30
CA ARG A 17 6.21 33.34 -26.94
C ARG A 17 7.71 33.36 -27.27
N SER A 18 8.55 32.90 -26.35
CA SER A 18 9.98 32.62 -26.62
C SER A 18 10.19 31.11 -26.55
N ALA A 19 10.40 30.48 -27.70
CA ALA A 19 10.68 29.05 -27.79
C ALA A 19 12.19 28.81 -27.59
N ARG A 20 12.58 28.31 -26.41
CA ARG A 20 13.98 27.94 -26.14
C ARG A 20 14.19 26.46 -26.48
N LYS A 21 14.74 26.19 -27.67
CA LYS A 21 15.21 24.85 -28.05
C LYS A 21 16.30 24.41 -27.07
N SER A 22 16.08 23.30 -26.37
CA SER A 22 17.15 22.58 -25.65
C SER A 22 17.64 21.45 -26.54
N THR A 23 18.94 21.42 -26.81
CA THR A 23 19.57 20.46 -27.72
C THR A 23 19.87 19.13 -27.04
N SER A 24 19.78 18.05 -27.81
CA SER A 24 20.03 16.69 -27.39
C SER A 24 21.48 16.44 -26.93
N ARG A 25 21.63 15.60 -25.91
CA ARG A 25 22.84 14.78 -25.70
C ARG A 25 22.42 13.34 -25.45
N VAL A 26 22.48 12.53 -26.50
CA VAL A 26 22.35 11.07 -26.41
C VAL A 26 23.68 10.51 -25.93
N SER A 27 23.71 9.93 -24.73
CA SER A 27 24.88 9.20 -24.26
C SER A 27 24.84 7.76 -24.80
N ARG A 28 25.91 7.35 -25.49
CA ARG A 28 26.06 5.98 -25.99
C ARG A 28 26.66 5.12 -24.88
N PHE A 29 25.91 4.14 -24.38
CA PHE A 29 26.49 3.03 -23.63
C PHE A 29 26.82 1.89 -24.58
N SER A 30 28.11 1.57 -24.70
CA SER A 30 28.60 0.44 -25.48
C SER A 30 28.35 -0.86 -24.72
N ALA A 31 27.72 -1.84 -25.36
CA ALA A 31 27.61 -3.18 -24.82
C ALA A 31 28.97 -3.89 -24.86
N VAL A 32 29.35 -4.54 -23.77
CA VAL A 32 30.47 -5.47 -23.73
C VAL A 32 29.89 -6.88 -23.68
N VAL A 33 30.04 -7.61 -24.79
CA VAL A 33 29.73 -9.03 -24.89
C VAL A 33 31.02 -9.80 -24.60
N VAL A 34 31.02 -10.62 -23.54
CA VAL A 34 32.08 -11.63 -23.33
C VAL A 34 31.51 -12.99 -23.67
N LEU A 35 32.00 -13.53 -24.79
CA LEU A 35 31.72 -14.88 -25.26
C LEU A 35 32.82 -15.81 -24.73
N VAL A 36 32.46 -16.89 -24.05
CA VAL A 36 33.38 -18.01 -23.77
C VAL A 36 32.72 -19.31 -24.20
N ALA A 37 33.38 -20.08 -25.05
CA ALA A 37 32.88 -21.32 -25.61
C ALA A 37 34.02 -22.37 -25.72
N GLY A 38 33.67 -23.66 -25.53
CA GLY A 38 34.54 -24.82 -25.75
C GLY A 38 35.32 -25.32 -24.51
N VAL A 39 35.91 -26.53 -24.46
CA VAL A 39 35.93 -27.79 -25.26
C VAL A 39 36.61 -28.83 -24.33
N ALA A 40 36.26 -30.12 -24.17
CA ALA A 40 35.13 -30.97 -24.59
C ALA A 40 35.05 -32.21 -23.65
N ALA A 41 34.25 -33.24 -23.97
CA ALA A 41 34.05 -34.46 -23.16
C ALA A 41 35.14 -35.55 -23.35
N ALA A 42 35.25 -36.45 -22.37
CA ALA A 42 35.74 -37.83 -22.55
C ALA A 42 35.10 -38.75 -21.49
N ALA A 43 34.62 -39.92 -21.90
CA ALA A 43 34.00 -40.91 -21.03
C ALA A 43 34.87 -42.18 -20.94
N VAL A 44 34.87 -42.84 -19.77
CA VAL A 44 35.26 -44.25 -19.64
C VAL A 44 34.30 -44.93 -18.66
N PHE A 45 33.70 -46.02 -19.12
CA PHE A 45 32.82 -46.90 -18.35
C PHE A 45 33.48 -48.29 -18.34
N VAL A 46 33.77 -48.85 -17.18
CA VAL A 46 34.28 -50.24 -17.07
C VAL A 46 33.54 -50.96 -15.96
N LEU A 47 32.75 -51.95 -16.35
CA LEU A 47 32.27 -53.05 -15.52
C LEU A 47 33.27 -54.20 -15.65
N ALA A 48 33.68 -54.82 -14.54
CA ALA A 48 33.78 -56.28 -14.41
C ALA A 48 34.19 -56.69 -12.99
N SER A 49 33.40 -57.61 -12.44
CA SER A 49 33.59 -58.46 -11.28
C SER A 49 34.91 -59.24 -11.26
N ASN A 50 35.32 -59.71 -10.08
CA ASN A 50 35.53 -61.16 -9.90
C ASN A 50 35.48 -61.64 -8.44
N ASP A 51 35.27 -62.95 -8.31
CA ASP A 51 34.73 -63.66 -7.15
C ASP A 51 35.70 -64.11 -6.03
N ALA A 52 35.05 -64.44 -4.90
CA ALA A 52 35.36 -65.53 -3.95
C ALA A 52 36.62 -65.48 -3.05
N LYS A 53 36.36 -65.52 -1.74
CA LYS A 53 36.38 -66.80 -0.98
C LYS A 53 35.85 -66.66 0.45
N ASP A 54 34.85 -67.48 0.81
CA ASP A 54 34.62 -67.88 2.20
C ASP A 54 35.72 -68.83 2.69
N PRO A 55 36.01 -68.81 4.00
CA PRO A 55 35.92 -70.07 4.73
C PRO A 55 35.13 -69.95 6.05
N THR A 56 34.36 -71.00 6.34
CA THR A 56 33.54 -71.14 7.55
C THR A 56 34.38 -71.30 8.83
N ALA A 57 33.95 -70.61 9.90
CA ALA A 57 34.35 -70.92 11.28
C ALA A 57 33.19 -70.61 12.24
N SER A 58 32.61 -71.64 12.86
CA SER A 58 31.51 -71.50 13.82
C SER A 58 32.04 -71.46 15.26
N ILE A 59 31.92 -70.32 15.96
CA ILE A 59 32.19 -70.23 17.40
C ILE A 59 31.13 -69.35 18.12
N THR A 60 30.36 -70.02 18.98
CA THR A 60 29.59 -69.57 20.17
C THR A 60 28.68 -68.33 20.12
N ALA A 61 27.43 -68.54 20.54
CA ALA A 61 26.52 -67.48 20.97
C ALA A 61 27.09 -66.73 22.19
N GLY A 62 27.36 -65.44 22.03
CA GLY A 62 27.63 -64.50 23.12
C GLY A 62 26.39 -63.66 23.41
N THR A 63 26.03 -63.51 24.69
CA THR A 63 24.84 -62.77 25.12
C THR A 63 24.99 -61.27 24.83
N GLU A 64 24.29 -60.78 23.81
CA GLU A 64 24.30 -59.37 23.44
C GLU A 64 23.60 -58.54 24.52
N ARG A 65 24.36 -57.69 25.22
CA ARG A 65 23.81 -56.79 26.24
C ARG A 65 23.08 -55.63 25.55
N PRO A 66 21.89 -55.22 26.02
CA PRO A 66 21.18 -54.10 25.43
C PRO A 66 22.05 -52.84 25.41
N ILE A 67 22.23 -52.25 24.23
CA ILE A 67 22.82 -50.92 24.09
C ILE A 67 21.87 -49.94 24.81
N PRO A 68 22.34 -49.10 25.75
CA PRO A 68 21.49 -48.10 26.37
C PRO A 68 20.93 -47.17 25.29
N ALA A 69 19.62 -46.97 25.27
CA ALA A 69 19.00 -46.02 24.36
C ALA A 69 19.65 -44.65 24.56
N ALA A 70 20.08 -44.02 23.45
CA ALA A 70 20.60 -42.66 23.49
C ALA A 70 19.54 -41.74 24.14
N PRO A 71 19.94 -40.78 25.00
CA PRO A 71 19.00 -39.82 25.56
C PRO A 71 18.25 -39.13 24.42
N ALA A 72 16.92 -39.14 24.46
CA ALA A 72 16.12 -38.44 23.48
C ALA A 72 16.54 -36.96 23.46
N GLU A 73 16.87 -36.43 22.29
CA GLU A 73 17.22 -35.03 22.14
C GLU A 73 16.10 -34.17 22.74
N PRO A 74 16.41 -33.11 23.51
CA PRO A 74 15.39 -32.24 24.06
C PRO A 74 14.57 -31.66 22.90
N GLN A 75 13.30 -32.07 22.80
CA GLN A 75 12.37 -31.47 21.86
C GLN A 75 12.27 -29.99 22.20
N VAL A 76 12.94 -29.15 21.40
CA VAL A 76 12.92 -27.70 21.57
C VAL A 76 11.47 -27.27 21.36
N ALA A 77 10.79 -26.99 22.47
CA ALA A 77 9.39 -26.62 22.44
C ALA A 77 9.23 -25.43 21.49
N ALA A 78 8.44 -25.62 20.43
CA ALA A 78 8.25 -24.60 19.41
C ALA A 78 7.70 -23.33 20.09
N VAL A 79 8.53 -22.29 20.15
CA VAL A 79 8.12 -20.99 20.70
C VAL A 79 6.89 -20.53 19.92
N PRO A 80 5.74 -20.28 20.57
CA PRO A 80 4.54 -19.85 19.88
C PRO A 80 4.84 -18.58 19.07
N LEU A 81 4.66 -18.67 17.75
CA LEU A 81 4.75 -17.50 16.87
C LEU A 81 3.82 -16.42 17.41
N ALA A 82 4.36 -15.22 17.67
CA ALA A 82 3.57 -14.10 18.15
C ALA A 82 2.38 -13.86 17.19
N PRO A 83 1.16 -13.58 17.71
CA PRO A 83 -0.02 -13.44 16.88
C PRO A 83 0.17 -12.31 15.88
N LYS A 84 -0.17 -12.57 14.60
CA LYS A 84 -0.08 -11.56 13.53
C LYS A 84 -0.80 -10.27 13.94
N PRO A 85 -0.22 -9.07 13.68
CA PRO A 85 -0.87 -7.80 13.97
C PRO A 85 -2.19 -7.67 13.19
N THR A 86 -3.12 -6.87 13.72
CA THR A 86 -4.50 -6.75 13.20
C THR A 86 -4.55 -6.43 11.71
N TRP A 87 -3.67 -5.54 11.23
CA TRP A 87 -3.59 -5.21 9.81
C TRP A 87 -3.29 -6.42 8.91
N GLN A 88 -2.47 -7.38 9.37
CA GLN A 88 -2.19 -8.64 8.64
C GLN A 88 -3.30 -9.68 8.78
N ARG A 89 -4.11 -9.63 9.84
CA ARG A 89 -5.27 -10.53 10.01
C ARG A 89 -6.45 -10.10 9.15
N HIS A 90 -6.58 -8.80 8.87
CA HIS A 90 -7.65 -8.22 8.07
C HIS A 90 -7.25 -7.95 6.61
N ALA A 91 -5.97 -8.06 6.28
CA ALA A 91 -5.44 -7.93 4.92
C ALA A 91 -6.19 -8.84 3.93
N MET A 92 -6.58 -8.29 2.78
CA MET A 92 -7.17 -9.08 1.71
C MET A 92 -6.07 -9.79 0.89
N PRO A 93 -6.31 -11.03 0.44
CA PRO A 93 -5.32 -11.78 -0.33
C PRO A 93 -5.05 -11.12 -1.69
N SER A 94 -3.83 -11.29 -2.20
CA SER A 94 -3.40 -10.71 -3.48
C SER A 94 -2.44 -11.61 -4.22
N ASP A 95 -2.77 -11.98 -5.45
CA ASP A 95 -1.88 -12.74 -6.33
C ASP A 95 -0.91 -11.79 -7.05
N VAL A 96 0.38 -11.90 -6.70
CA VAL A 96 1.47 -11.08 -7.24
C VAL A 96 2.61 -12.00 -7.65
N ALA A 97 2.93 -12.06 -8.95
CA ALA A 97 4.06 -12.85 -9.42
C ALA A 97 5.40 -12.25 -8.96
N PRO A 98 6.48 -13.05 -8.80
CA PRO A 98 7.80 -12.54 -8.47
C PRO A 98 8.26 -11.45 -9.46
N GLY A 99 8.71 -10.30 -8.93
CA GLY A 99 9.13 -9.15 -9.74
C GLY A 99 7.99 -8.35 -10.39
N GLN A 100 6.73 -8.77 -10.28
CA GLN A 100 5.59 -8.05 -10.87
C GLN A 100 5.36 -6.72 -10.13
N PRO A 101 5.27 -5.58 -10.85
CA PRO A 101 4.94 -4.29 -10.24
C PRO A 101 3.51 -4.25 -9.72
N MET A 102 3.33 -3.72 -8.51
CA MET A 102 2.02 -3.63 -7.86
C MET A 102 1.40 -2.23 -8.03
N ILE A 103 0.08 -2.15 -8.19
CA ILE A 103 -0.68 -0.92 -8.06
C ILE A 103 -1.79 -1.13 -7.03
N ALA A 104 -1.78 -0.33 -5.97
CA ALA A 104 -2.89 -0.20 -5.04
C ALA A 104 -3.69 1.06 -5.36
N ILE A 105 -5.02 0.90 -5.50
CA ILE A 105 -5.98 1.99 -5.63
C ILE A 105 -6.77 2.08 -4.33
N VAL A 106 -6.72 3.25 -3.69
CA VAL A 106 -7.51 3.57 -2.50
C VAL A 106 -8.59 4.60 -2.88
N ILE A 107 -9.81 4.43 -2.38
CA ILE A 107 -10.89 5.40 -2.56
C ILE A 107 -11.30 5.97 -1.20
N ASP A 108 -11.01 7.25 -0.99
CA ASP A 108 -11.34 8.07 0.18
C ASP A 108 -12.79 8.60 0.09
N ASP A 109 -13.33 9.15 1.18
CA ASP A 109 -14.71 9.67 1.29
C ASP A 109 -15.85 8.67 1.02
N MET A 110 -15.62 7.38 1.22
CA MET A 110 -16.67 6.36 1.15
C MET A 110 -17.66 6.50 2.33
N GLY A 111 -18.91 6.10 2.11
CA GLY A 111 -19.94 5.97 3.15
C GLY A 111 -21.08 6.99 3.05
N LEU A 112 -20.77 8.29 2.90
CA LEU A 112 -21.77 9.37 2.95
C LEU A 112 -22.68 9.40 1.72
N ASP A 113 -22.12 9.34 0.52
CA ASP A 113 -22.88 9.18 -0.71
C ASP A 113 -23.04 7.68 -1.00
N ARG A 114 -24.13 7.09 -0.51
CA ARG A 114 -24.44 5.66 -0.66
C ARG A 114 -24.41 5.20 -2.13
N ALA A 115 -24.90 6.02 -3.05
CA ALA A 115 -25.01 5.65 -4.47
C ALA A 115 -23.66 5.69 -5.22
N ARG A 116 -22.74 6.58 -4.81
CA ARG A 116 -21.34 6.57 -5.27
C ARG A 116 -20.50 5.50 -4.57
N SER A 117 -20.75 5.27 -3.28
CA SER A 117 -20.07 4.24 -2.50
C SER A 117 -20.37 2.84 -3.05
N GLN A 118 -21.64 2.54 -3.36
CA GLN A 118 -22.02 1.26 -3.97
C GLN A 118 -21.35 1.09 -5.35
N ARG A 119 -21.47 2.07 -6.26
CA ARG A 119 -20.85 1.98 -7.60
C ARG A 119 -19.33 1.85 -7.58
N THR A 120 -18.68 2.34 -6.52
CA THR A 120 -17.24 2.11 -6.30
C THR A 120 -16.97 0.67 -5.81
N ALA A 121 -17.80 0.15 -4.91
CA ALA A 121 -17.72 -1.24 -4.42
C ALA A 121 -18.22 -2.29 -5.46
N ASP A 122 -18.83 -1.86 -6.55
CA ASP A 122 -19.17 -2.70 -7.71
C ASP A 122 -18.00 -2.83 -8.72
N LEU A 123 -16.88 -2.12 -8.51
CA LEU A 123 -15.73 -2.14 -9.43
C LEU A 123 -14.95 -3.47 -9.32
N PRO A 124 -14.64 -4.15 -10.44
CA PRO A 124 -14.11 -5.53 -10.43
C PRO A 124 -12.60 -5.61 -10.14
N ALA A 125 -12.17 -5.10 -8.99
CA ALA A 125 -10.77 -5.10 -8.55
C ALA A 125 -10.64 -5.09 -7.02
N PRO A 126 -9.53 -5.62 -6.44
CA PRO A 126 -9.30 -5.62 -4.99
C PRO A 126 -8.85 -4.22 -4.49
N LEU A 127 -9.73 -3.23 -4.62
CA LEU A 127 -9.54 -1.87 -4.13
C LEU A 127 -9.42 -1.83 -2.60
N THR A 128 -8.81 -0.78 -2.07
CA THR A 128 -8.95 -0.41 -0.65
C THR A 128 -9.97 0.72 -0.53
N LEU A 129 -11.01 0.53 0.26
CA LEU A 129 -12.11 1.48 0.42
C LEU A 129 -12.03 2.11 1.81
N ALA A 130 -11.85 3.44 1.84
CA ALA A 130 -11.63 4.22 3.05
C ALA A 130 -12.91 4.97 3.43
N TYR A 131 -13.58 4.49 4.48
CA TYR A 131 -14.91 4.96 4.90
C TYR A 131 -14.81 6.06 5.95
N LEU A 132 -15.52 7.17 5.73
CA LEU A 132 -15.68 8.23 6.72
C LEU A 132 -16.42 7.67 7.93
N ALA A 133 -15.76 7.67 9.09
CA ALA A 133 -16.26 6.99 10.29
C ALA A 133 -17.62 7.49 10.79
N TYR A 134 -18.04 8.70 10.39
CA TYR A 134 -19.33 9.29 10.76
C TYR A 134 -20.45 9.12 9.73
N ALA A 135 -20.24 8.32 8.68
CA ALA A 135 -21.32 7.91 7.78
C ALA A 135 -22.30 6.96 8.46
N SER A 136 -23.54 6.89 7.96
CA SER A 136 -24.53 5.95 8.46
C SER A 136 -24.33 4.55 7.88
N ASP A 137 -24.88 3.55 8.59
CA ASP A 137 -25.08 2.19 8.07
C ASP A 137 -23.77 1.51 7.61
N LEU A 138 -22.66 1.85 8.25
CA LEU A 138 -21.32 1.41 7.86
C LEU A 138 -21.15 -0.12 7.92
N ASP A 139 -21.77 -0.81 8.87
CA ASP A 139 -21.70 -2.28 8.98
C ASP A 139 -22.20 -2.98 7.70
N GLU A 140 -23.29 -2.48 7.10
CA GLU A 140 -23.84 -3.00 5.84
C GLU A 140 -22.88 -2.72 4.68
N GLN A 141 -22.45 -1.45 4.53
CA GLN A 141 -21.59 -1.03 3.42
C GLN A 141 -20.25 -1.76 3.43
N THR A 142 -19.64 -1.88 4.60
CA THR A 142 -18.29 -2.44 4.77
C THR A 142 -18.31 -3.97 4.69
N SER A 143 -19.37 -4.63 5.15
CA SER A 143 -19.57 -6.06 4.95
C SER A 143 -19.74 -6.41 3.46
N ALA A 144 -20.64 -5.73 2.75
CA ALA A 144 -20.86 -5.94 1.31
C ALA A 144 -19.58 -5.66 0.50
N ALA A 145 -18.86 -4.58 0.78
CA ALA A 145 -17.59 -4.27 0.15
C ALA A 145 -16.52 -5.36 0.38
N ARG A 146 -16.44 -5.91 1.60
CA ARG A 146 -15.47 -6.96 1.92
C ARG A 146 -15.84 -8.31 1.28
N GLU A 147 -17.13 -8.62 1.17
CA GLU A 147 -17.65 -9.77 0.42
C GLU A 147 -17.38 -9.66 -1.08
N ALA A 148 -17.42 -8.45 -1.65
CA ALA A 148 -16.99 -8.15 -3.02
C ALA A 148 -15.46 -8.23 -3.22
N GLY A 149 -14.68 -8.48 -2.17
CA GLY A 149 -13.22 -8.67 -2.24
C GLY A 149 -12.39 -7.41 -1.95
N HIS A 150 -13.00 -6.31 -1.50
CA HIS A 150 -12.29 -5.09 -1.15
C HIS A 150 -11.66 -5.13 0.25
N GLU A 151 -10.56 -4.41 0.41
CA GLU A 151 -9.94 -4.14 1.70
C GLU A 151 -10.53 -2.87 2.34
N LEU A 152 -10.65 -2.86 3.66
CA LEU A 152 -11.31 -1.78 4.39
C LEU A 152 -10.30 -0.91 5.15
N MET A 153 -10.54 0.40 5.15
CA MET A 153 -9.76 1.39 5.89
C MET A 153 -10.69 2.43 6.55
N VAL A 154 -10.31 2.94 7.72
CA VAL A 154 -11.04 4.03 8.38
C VAL A 154 -10.51 5.38 7.88
N HIS A 155 -11.36 6.18 7.25
CA HIS A 155 -11.04 7.54 6.83
C HIS A 155 -11.37 8.52 7.95
N VAL A 156 -10.34 9.05 8.62
CA VAL A 156 -10.50 9.78 9.88
C VAL A 156 -10.39 11.29 9.66
N PRO A 157 -11.42 12.09 10.03
CA PRO A 157 -11.36 13.54 10.07
C PRO A 157 -10.16 14.11 10.82
N MET A 158 -9.42 15.00 10.17
CA MET A 158 -8.24 15.64 10.74
C MET A 158 -8.18 17.12 10.35
N GLU A 159 -7.63 17.96 11.24
CA GLU A 159 -7.63 19.42 11.04
C GLU A 159 -6.88 19.86 9.76
N PRO A 160 -7.55 20.57 8.83
CA PRO A 160 -6.90 21.19 7.68
C PRO A 160 -6.14 22.47 8.07
N GLY A 161 -5.25 22.93 7.20
CA GLY A 161 -4.60 24.24 7.30
C GLY A 161 -5.49 25.43 6.92
N ASN A 162 -6.75 25.19 6.53
CA ASN A 162 -7.76 26.20 6.21
C ASN A 162 -8.93 26.12 7.19
N ASN A 163 -9.98 26.92 6.97
CA ASN A 163 -11.14 27.00 7.87
C ASN A 163 -12.29 26.05 7.50
N LEU A 164 -12.02 24.98 6.72
CA LEU A 164 -13.04 23.95 6.45
C LEU A 164 -13.29 23.11 7.71
N ASP A 165 -14.54 22.70 7.91
CA ASP A 165 -14.89 21.72 8.93
C ASP A 165 -14.57 20.31 8.39
N PRO A 166 -13.63 19.56 8.99
CA PRO A 166 -13.33 18.18 8.61
C PRO A 166 -14.41 17.18 9.07
N GLY A 167 -15.37 17.58 9.91
CA GLY A 167 -16.44 16.73 10.40
C GLY A 167 -16.32 16.32 11.89
N PRO A 168 -17.30 15.55 12.40
CA PRO A 168 -17.37 15.16 13.80
C PRO A 168 -16.20 14.26 14.22
N ASN A 169 -15.84 14.32 15.51
CA ASN A 169 -14.71 13.60 16.11
C ASN A 169 -13.36 13.81 15.40
N ALA A 170 -13.18 14.94 14.69
CA ALA A 170 -11.91 15.26 14.05
C ALA A 170 -10.75 15.44 15.02
N LEU A 171 -9.57 15.02 14.56
CA LEU A 171 -8.32 15.14 15.30
C LEU A 171 -7.74 16.54 15.06
N LEU A 172 -7.84 17.41 16.06
CA LEU A 172 -7.38 18.80 16.01
C LEU A 172 -6.11 18.99 16.84
N THR A 173 -5.17 19.80 16.36
CA THR A 173 -3.85 20.00 16.99
C THR A 173 -3.94 20.69 18.35
N LYS A 174 -5.05 21.39 18.61
CA LYS A 174 -5.34 22.03 19.91
C LYS A 174 -5.84 21.06 20.99
N LEU A 175 -6.09 19.79 20.66
CA LEU A 175 -6.58 18.79 21.61
C LEU A 175 -5.41 18.16 22.38
N THR A 176 -5.69 17.67 23.59
CA THR A 176 -4.71 16.89 24.34
C THR A 176 -4.54 15.50 23.72
N ALA A 177 -3.38 14.87 23.92
CA ALA A 177 -3.13 13.51 23.44
C ALA A 177 -4.20 12.49 23.91
N ALA A 178 -4.74 12.67 25.12
CA ALA A 178 -5.83 11.85 25.64
C ALA A 178 -7.14 12.02 24.87
N GLU A 179 -7.49 13.26 24.48
CA GLU A 179 -8.68 13.55 23.68
C GLU A 179 -8.52 13.13 22.21
N ILE A 180 -7.34 13.30 21.62
CA ILE A 180 -7.01 12.69 20.32
C ILE A 180 -7.16 11.16 20.42
N GLY A 181 -6.65 10.55 21.49
CA GLY A 181 -6.79 9.12 21.74
C GLY A 181 -8.24 8.65 21.81
N ARG A 182 -9.11 9.38 22.53
CA ARG A 182 -10.56 9.08 22.58
C ARG A 182 -11.24 9.20 21.22
N ARG A 183 -10.87 10.21 20.42
CA ARG A 183 -11.43 10.39 19.07
C ARG A 183 -10.97 9.32 18.10
N VAL A 184 -9.69 8.92 18.15
CA VAL A 184 -9.20 7.74 17.41
C VAL A 184 -9.97 6.50 17.84
N ASP A 185 -10.16 6.29 19.15
CA ASP A 185 -10.92 5.14 19.67
C ASP A 185 -12.37 5.13 19.18
N TRP A 186 -13.04 6.29 19.12
CA TRP A 186 -14.38 6.41 18.55
C TRP A 186 -14.38 6.14 17.03
N ASN A 187 -13.49 6.74 16.25
CA ASN A 187 -13.46 6.54 14.79
C ASN A 187 -13.20 5.06 14.43
N LEU A 188 -12.32 4.39 15.17
CA LEU A 188 -11.98 2.98 14.98
C LEU A 188 -13.04 2.00 15.53
N SER A 189 -14.14 2.47 16.13
CA SER A 189 -15.23 1.63 16.64
C SER A 189 -16.50 1.65 15.79
N GLN A 190 -16.48 2.30 14.61
CA GLN A 190 -17.68 2.52 13.79
C GLN A 190 -17.99 1.38 12.80
N PHE A 191 -17.04 0.48 12.60
CA PHE A 191 -17.16 -0.79 11.86
C PHE A 191 -15.94 -1.68 12.22
N ASP A 192 -15.84 -2.89 11.67
CA ASP A 192 -14.72 -3.83 11.94
C ASP A 192 -13.90 -4.20 10.68
N LYS A 193 -13.03 -5.23 10.80
CA LYS A 193 -12.29 -5.84 9.67
C LYS A 193 -11.45 -4.90 8.78
N PHE A 194 -11.13 -3.68 9.25
CA PHE A 194 -10.21 -2.77 8.56
C PHE A 194 -8.73 -3.08 8.87
N VAL A 195 -7.83 -2.72 7.95
CA VAL A 195 -6.37 -2.90 8.13
C VAL A 195 -5.71 -1.74 8.86
N GLY A 196 -6.28 -0.54 8.78
CA GLY A 196 -5.69 0.67 9.34
C GLY A 196 -6.57 1.88 9.13
N MET A 197 -5.95 3.06 9.20
CA MET A 197 -6.61 4.34 8.92
C MET A 197 -5.76 5.26 8.04
N ASN A 198 -6.43 6.20 7.39
CA ASN A 198 -5.82 7.36 6.74
C ASN A 198 -6.53 8.66 7.16
N ASN A 199 -6.01 9.79 6.67
CA ASN A 199 -6.47 11.12 7.05
C ASN A 199 -7.44 11.73 6.02
N HIS A 200 -8.68 12.00 6.45
CA HIS A 200 -9.56 12.95 5.77
C HIS A 200 -9.09 14.37 6.05
N MET A 201 -8.85 15.15 4.99
CA MET A 201 -8.17 16.45 5.08
C MET A 201 -6.83 16.36 5.86
N GLY A 202 -6.73 16.98 7.04
CA GLY A 202 -5.59 16.79 7.94
C GLY A 202 -4.31 17.53 7.63
N SER A 203 -4.25 18.45 6.66
CA SER A 203 -2.99 19.08 6.26
C SER A 203 -2.26 19.84 7.38
N LYS A 204 -2.98 20.29 8.43
CA LYS A 204 -2.39 20.85 9.64
C LYS A 204 -2.10 19.77 10.67
N ALA A 205 -3.04 18.87 10.93
CA ALA A 205 -2.88 17.78 11.91
C ALA A 205 -1.72 16.81 11.58
N THR A 206 -1.58 16.39 10.32
CA THR A 206 -0.49 15.51 9.89
C THR A 206 0.88 16.18 9.92
N SER A 207 0.91 17.52 9.89
CA SER A 207 2.13 18.31 10.06
C SER A 207 2.47 18.58 11.54
N ASP A 208 1.62 18.18 12.49
CA ASP A 208 1.84 18.37 13.92
C ASP A 208 2.36 17.08 14.60
N ARG A 209 3.58 17.17 15.16
CA ARG A 209 4.24 16.04 15.83
C ARG A 209 3.52 15.55 17.08
N ALA A 210 2.91 16.43 17.88
CA ALA A 210 2.24 16.01 19.11
C ALA A 210 0.94 15.25 18.80
N ALA A 211 0.17 15.74 17.82
CA ALA A 211 -1.03 15.08 17.33
C ALA A 211 -0.69 13.72 16.68
N MET A 212 0.27 13.68 15.75
CA MET A 212 0.62 12.42 15.09
C MET A 212 1.26 11.40 16.03
N ALA A 213 2.06 11.82 17.01
CA ALA A 213 2.57 10.90 18.04
C ALA A 213 1.44 10.24 18.85
N ALA A 214 0.39 10.99 19.18
CA ALA A 214 -0.79 10.46 19.87
C ALA A 214 -1.61 9.49 18.99
N VAL A 215 -1.80 9.81 17.70
CA VAL A 215 -2.45 8.90 16.72
C VAL A 215 -1.68 7.60 16.59
N MET A 216 -0.38 7.69 16.34
CA MET A 216 0.47 6.52 16.10
C MET A 216 0.55 5.60 17.33
N ALA A 217 0.60 6.14 18.55
CA ALA A 217 0.51 5.32 19.76
C ALA A 217 -0.75 4.42 19.76
N LYS A 218 -1.92 4.98 19.41
CA LYS A 218 -3.20 4.27 19.39
C LYS A 218 -3.35 3.27 18.24
N LEU A 219 -2.57 3.41 17.17
CA LEU A 219 -2.46 2.42 16.09
C LEU A 219 -1.50 1.29 16.44
N LYS A 220 -0.39 1.59 17.13
CA LYS A 220 0.54 0.59 17.67
C LYS A 220 -0.16 -0.38 18.62
N ASP A 221 -0.90 0.15 19.60
CA ASP A 221 -1.63 -0.65 20.59
C ASP A 221 -2.62 -1.64 19.96
N ARG A 222 -3.12 -1.33 18.75
CA ARG A 222 -4.05 -2.15 17.99
C ARG A 222 -3.40 -3.01 16.92
N GLY A 223 -2.10 -2.85 16.64
CA GLY A 223 -1.43 -3.49 15.51
C GLY A 223 -2.05 -3.13 14.16
N LEU A 224 -2.35 -1.85 13.95
CA LEU A 224 -2.90 -1.28 12.71
C LEU A 224 -1.82 -0.57 11.90
N LEU A 225 -2.03 -0.42 10.59
CA LEU A 225 -1.18 0.42 9.73
C LEU A 225 -1.71 1.87 9.62
N PHE A 226 -0.86 2.78 9.16
CA PHE A 226 -1.27 4.13 8.74
C PHE A 226 -1.00 4.33 7.24
N LEU A 227 -1.93 4.98 6.54
CA LEU A 227 -1.71 5.48 5.18
C LEU A 227 -1.82 7.01 5.19
N ASP A 228 -0.75 7.69 4.75
CA ASP A 228 -0.74 9.14 4.61
C ASP A 228 -1.30 9.54 3.24
N SER A 229 -2.49 10.17 3.22
CA SER A 229 -3.10 10.73 1.99
C SER A 229 -2.35 11.97 1.46
N ARG A 230 -1.26 12.39 2.12
CA ARG A 230 -0.32 13.46 1.75
C ARG A 230 -0.98 14.77 1.39
N THR A 231 -1.89 15.24 2.24
CA THR A 231 -2.56 16.54 2.10
C THR A 231 -1.65 17.72 2.49
N SER A 232 -0.48 17.43 3.06
CA SER A 232 0.61 18.38 3.32
C SER A 232 1.96 17.76 2.91
N GLY A 233 2.83 18.56 2.31
CA GLY A 233 4.23 18.17 2.09
C GLY A 233 5.05 18.12 3.39
N ALA A 234 4.58 18.81 4.44
CA ALA A 234 5.20 18.90 5.76
C ALA A 234 4.68 17.85 6.77
N THR A 235 3.92 16.85 6.28
CA THR A 235 3.47 15.71 7.10
C THR A 235 4.64 15.02 7.81
N VAL A 236 4.46 14.74 9.11
CA VAL A 236 5.40 13.98 9.95
C VAL A 236 4.91 12.55 10.23
N ALA A 237 3.79 12.13 9.62
CA ALA A 237 3.14 10.85 9.90
C ALA A 237 4.09 9.64 9.71
N GLN A 238 4.82 9.60 8.61
CA GLN A 238 5.82 8.56 8.32
C GLN A 238 6.87 8.47 9.44
N ALA A 239 7.46 9.60 9.85
CA ALA A 239 8.52 9.64 10.86
C ALA A 239 8.02 9.23 12.27
N GLU A 240 6.78 9.56 12.64
CA GLU A 240 6.19 9.12 13.90
C GLU A 240 5.79 7.64 13.91
N ALA A 241 5.40 7.09 12.75
CA ALA A 241 5.15 5.66 12.59
C ALA A 241 6.45 4.85 12.68
N GLU A 242 7.50 5.26 11.97
CA GLU A 242 8.84 4.67 12.03
C GLU A 242 9.39 4.66 13.46
N ARG A 243 9.31 5.80 14.17
CA ARG A 243 9.71 5.92 15.59
C ARG A 243 9.00 4.92 16.51
N LEU A 244 7.80 4.48 16.16
CA LEU A 244 7.00 3.54 16.95
C LEU A 244 7.00 2.11 16.41
N GLY A 245 7.63 1.84 15.26
CA GLY A 245 7.67 0.52 14.61
C GLY A 245 6.33 0.12 13.98
N ILE A 246 5.59 1.08 13.43
CA ILE A 246 4.29 0.88 12.79
C ILE A 246 4.46 0.93 11.27
N PRO A 247 3.84 0.03 10.48
CA PRO A 247 3.82 0.17 9.03
C PRO A 247 3.11 1.46 8.64
N ALA A 248 3.85 2.37 8.00
CA ALA A 248 3.31 3.54 7.35
C ALA A 248 3.53 3.47 5.84
N LEU A 249 2.47 3.81 5.12
CA LEU A 249 2.47 3.98 3.67
C LEU A 249 2.11 5.44 3.35
N ARG A 250 2.37 5.84 2.11
CA ARG A 250 2.02 7.18 1.64
C ARG A 250 1.51 7.12 0.20
N ARG A 251 0.58 7.99 -0.13
CA ARG A 251 0.13 8.20 -1.50
C ARG A 251 1.28 8.64 -2.41
N ASP A 252 1.37 8.02 -3.59
CA ASP A 252 2.20 8.48 -4.71
C ASP A 252 1.42 9.47 -5.59
N VAL A 253 0.28 9.04 -6.13
CA VAL A 253 -0.53 9.80 -7.12
C VAL A 253 -1.89 10.16 -6.55
N PHE A 254 -2.36 11.39 -6.82
CA PHE A 254 -3.72 11.82 -6.51
C PHE A 254 -4.56 11.75 -7.78
N ILE A 255 -5.48 10.78 -7.86
CA ILE A 255 -6.24 10.47 -9.09
C ILE A 255 -7.09 11.67 -9.54
N ASP A 256 -7.77 12.33 -8.61
CA ASP A 256 -8.89 13.23 -8.91
C ASP A 256 -8.79 14.59 -8.21
N HIS A 257 -7.54 15.07 -8.06
CA HIS A 257 -7.23 16.43 -7.61
C HIS A 257 -7.83 17.49 -8.53
N ASP A 258 -7.66 17.30 -9.84
CA ASP A 258 -8.48 17.92 -10.89
C ASP A 258 -9.53 16.87 -11.28
N PRO A 259 -10.84 17.14 -11.13
CA PRO A 259 -11.89 16.16 -11.37
C PRO A 259 -12.22 15.95 -12.86
N SER A 260 -11.55 16.65 -13.78
CA SER A 260 -11.75 16.48 -15.22
C SER A 260 -11.28 15.11 -15.70
N GLU A 261 -12.01 14.54 -16.66
CA GLU A 261 -11.73 13.20 -17.20
C GLU A 261 -10.30 13.08 -17.76
N ILE A 262 -9.80 14.13 -18.41
CA ILE A 262 -8.44 14.18 -18.96
C ILE A 262 -7.39 14.09 -17.85
N ALA A 263 -7.57 14.82 -16.75
CA ALA A 263 -6.63 14.79 -15.63
C ALA A 263 -6.68 13.44 -14.88
N VAL A 264 -7.88 12.90 -14.64
CA VAL A 264 -8.08 11.58 -14.03
C VAL A 264 -7.41 10.48 -14.86
N ARG A 265 -7.63 10.45 -16.19
CA ARG A 265 -6.97 9.49 -17.07
C ARG A 265 -5.46 9.67 -17.10
N ALA A 266 -4.95 10.91 -17.06
CA ALA A 266 -3.51 11.17 -16.99
C ALA A 266 -2.89 10.66 -15.67
N ALA A 267 -3.58 10.82 -14.54
CA ALA A 267 -3.13 10.28 -13.25
C ALA A 267 -3.12 8.73 -13.22
N LEU A 268 -4.06 8.08 -13.93
CA LEU A 268 -4.07 6.63 -14.10
C LEU A 268 -2.95 6.10 -15.03
N LEU A 269 -2.36 6.97 -15.88
CA LEU A 269 -1.11 6.65 -16.59
C LEU A 269 0.13 6.94 -15.72
N GLU A 270 0.11 8.02 -14.93
CA GLU A 270 1.18 8.36 -13.99
C GLU A 270 1.42 7.24 -12.97
N ILE A 271 0.36 6.64 -12.41
CA ILE A 271 0.50 5.56 -11.42
C ILE A 271 1.16 4.30 -12.02
N GLU A 272 0.94 4.01 -13.30
CA GLU A 272 1.63 2.93 -14.01
C GLU A 272 3.14 3.19 -14.13
N ASP A 273 3.53 4.42 -14.47
CA ASP A 273 4.94 4.79 -14.57
C ASP A 273 5.64 4.81 -13.20
N VAL A 274 4.95 5.25 -12.15
CA VAL A 274 5.44 5.13 -10.77
C VAL A 274 5.64 3.66 -10.40
N ALA A 275 4.67 2.78 -10.70
CA ALA A 275 4.76 1.36 -10.39
C ALA A 275 5.88 0.66 -11.17
N ARG A 276 6.04 0.95 -12.48
CA ARG A 276 7.18 0.47 -13.29
C ARG A 276 8.53 0.86 -12.67
N SER A 277 8.63 2.09 -12.16
CA SER A 277 9.87 2.65 -11.60
C SER A 277 10.22 2.10 -10.21
N LYS A 278 9.24 1.94 -9.32
CA LYS A 278 9.43 1.56 -7.90
C LYS A 278 9.10 0.09 -7.59
N GLY A 279 8.56 -0.66 -8.54
CA GLY A 279 7.98 -1.99 -8.33
C GLY A 279 6.65 -1.99 -7.55
N HIS A 280 6.16 -0.83 -7.11
CA HIS A 280 4.88 -0.63 -6.44
C HIS A 280 4.44 0.82 -6.57
N ALA A 281 3.14 1.10 -6.50
CA ALA A 281 2.63 2.45 -6.34
C ALA A 281 1.25 2.48 -5.65
N ILE A 282 0.97 3.57 -4.95
CA ILE A 282 -0.32 3.81 -4.27
C ILE A 282 -0.97 5.06 -4.85
N ALA A 283 -2.12 4.91 -5.52
CA ALA A 283 -2.98 6.02 -5.91
C ALA A 283 -4.14 6.15 -4.92
N ILE A 284 -4.57 7.39 -4.66
CA ILE A 284 -5.82 7.65 -3.95
C ILE A 284 -6.71 8.56 -4.80
N GLY A 285 -7.99 8.23 -4.88
CA GLY A 285 -9.04 9.09 -5.42
C GLY A 285 -10.25 9.13 -4.49
N HIS A 286 -11.34 9.74 -4.93
CA HIS A 286 -12.63 9.79 -4.23
C HIS A 286 -13.71 9.19 -5.15
N PRO A 287 -14.90 8.80 -4.68
CA PRO A 287 -15.91 8.13 -5.50
C PRO A 287 -16.67 9.10 -6.43
N LYS A 288 -15.99 10.11 -6.98
CA LYS A 288 -16.53 11.05 -7.98
C LYS A 288 -16.91 10.29 -9.25
N ASP A 289 -17.96 10.73 -9.94
CA ASP A 289 -18.47 10.02 -11.13
C ASP A 289 -17.41 9.88 -12.24
N THR A 290 -16.57 10.90 -12.44
CA THR A 290 -15.44 10.86 -13.39
C THR A 290 -14.34 9.88 -12.98
N THR A 291 -14.14 9.68 -11.67
CA THR A 291 -13.15 8.72 -11.13
C THR A 291 -13.67 7.29 -11.24
N ILE A 292 -14.93 7.04 -10.87
CA ILE A 292 -15.59 5.73 -11.04
C ILE A 292 -15.58 5.32 -12.52
N ALA A 293 -15.99 6.21 -13.43
CA ALA A 293 -16.00 5.91 -14.87
C ALA A 293 -14.61 5.59 -15.43
N ALA A 294 -13.60 6.42 -15.11
CA ALA A 294 -12.24 6.18 -15.58
C ALA A 294 -11.63 4.90 -15.00
N LEU A 295 -11.92 4.54 -13.74
CA LEU A 295 -11.50 3.28 -13.15
C LEU A 295 -12.20 2.07 -13.78
N ALA A 296 -13.50 2.15 -14.04
CA ALA A 296 -14.25 1.07 -14.69
C ALA A 296 -13.68 0.71 -16.07
N GLU A 297 -13.19 1.70 -16.83
CA GLU A 297 -12.49 1.48 -18.10
C GLU A 297 -11.03 1.05 -17.93
N TRP A 298 -10.30 1.60 -16.95
CA TRP A 298 -8.86 1.38 -16.80
C TRP A 298 -8.53 0.01 -16.19
N LEU A 299 -9.29 -0.42 -15.18
CA LEU A 299 -9.04 -1.61 -14.34
C LEU A 299 -8.95 -2.94 -15.11
N PRO A 300 -9.84 -3.28 -16.06
CA PRO A 300 -9.83 -4.59 -16.73
C PRO A 300 -8.49 -4.92 -17.41
N ASP A 301 -7.86 -3.90 -18.01
CA ASP A 301 -6.66 -4.07 -18.82
C ASP A 301 -5.34 -3.92 -18.01
N VAL A 302 -5.39 -3.54 -16.73
CA VAL A 302 -4.19 -3.31 -15.90
C VAL A 302 -3.30 -4.56 -15.81
N ARG A 303 -3.92 -5.74 -15.68
CA ARG A 303 -3.22 -7.02 -15.65
C ARG A 303 -2.56 -7.35 -16.99
N ALA A 304 -3.22 -7.03 -18.11
CA ALA A 304 -2.65 -7.20 -19.46
C ALA A 304 -1.47 -6.25 -19.71
N ARG A 305 -1.44 -5.08 -19.06
CA ARG A 305 -0.29 -4.16 -19.06
C ARG A 305 0.85 -4.56 -18.09
N GLY A 306 0.73 -5.73 -17.44
CA GLY A 306 1.80 -6.36 -16.65
C GLY A 306 1.75 -6.08 -15.15
N PHE A 307 0.76 -5.34 -14.64
CA PHE A 307 0.67 -4.97 -13.23
C PHE A 307 -0.18 -5.93 -12.40
N ALA A 308 0.14 -6.08 -11.12
CA ALA A 308 -0.75 -6.66 -10.13
C ALA A 308 -1.60 -5.56 -9.49
N LEU A 309 -2.93 -5.63 -9.65
CA LEU A 309 -3.88 -4.86 -8.84
C LEU A 309 -3.98 -5.51 -7.46
N VAL A 310 -3.71 -4.75 -6.41
CA VAL A 310 -3.63 -5.25 -5.03
C VAL A 310 -4.26 -4.31 -4.00
N PRO A 311 -4.70 -4.83 -2.84
CA PRO A 311 -4.98 -4.03 -1.66
C PRO A 311 -3.73 -3.30 -1.13
N VAL A 312 -3.93 -2.23 -0.37
CA VAL A 312 -2.82 -1.42 0.14
C VAL A 312 -1.95 -2.18 1.16
N SER A 313 -2.52 -3.15 1.89
CA SER A 313 -1.77 -4.03 2.79
C SER A 313 -0.74 -4.92 2.08
N ALA A 314 -0.95 -5.28 0.81
CA ALA A 314 0.02 -6.05 0.02
C ALA A 314 1.29 -5.23 -0.26
N VAL A 315 1.14 -3.90 -0.43
CA VAL A 315 2.28 -2.98 -0.54
C VAL A 315 3.03 -2.89 0.80
N ALA A 316 2.33 -2.81 1.93
CA ALA A 316 2.95 -2.86 3.26
C ALA A 316 3.71 -4.17 3.50
N LEU A 317 3.16 -5.32 3.09
CA LEU A 317 3.83 -6.63 3.19
C LEU A 317 5.11 -6.68 2.35
N ARG A 318 5.11 -6.13 1.13
CA ARG A 318 6.30 -6.08 0.27
C ARG A 318 7.40 -5.22 0.87
N LEU A 319 7.06 -4.04 1.41
CA LEU A 319 8.04 -3.14 2.01
C LEU A 319 8.62 -3.73 3.31
N GLY A 320 7.77 -4.22 4.23
CA GLY A 320 8.19 -4.88 5.48
C GLY A 320 8.81 -6.28 5.31
N ALA A 321 8.92 -6.77 4.07
CA ALA A 321 9.71 -7.96 3.71
C ALA A 321 11.07 -7.61 3.10
N GLY A 322 11.28 -6.36 2.64
CA GLY A 322 12.57 -5.88 2.11
C GLY A 322 13.52 -5.29 3.16
N GLU A 323 13.03 -5.08 4.38
CA GLU A 323 13.80 -4.55 5.53
C GLU A 323 14.29 -5.64 6.50
N ARG A 324 14.29 -6.92 6.08
CA ARG A 324 14.71 -8.08 6.88
C ARG A 324 15.69 -8.97 6.15
#